data_AF-A0A238LHU2-F1
#
_entry.id   AF-A0A238LHU2-F1
#
_cell.length_a   1.000
_cell.length_b   1.000
_cell.length_c   1.000
_cell.angle_alpha   90.00
_cell.angle_beta   90.00
_cell.angle_gamma   90.00
#
_symmetry.space_group_name_H-M   'P 1'
#
loop_
_entity.id
_entity.type
_entity.pdbx_description
1 polymer ?
#
loop_
_entity_poly.entity_id
_entity_poly.type
_entity_poly.pdbx_seq_one_letter_code
_entity_poly.pdbx_strand_id
1 'polypeptide(L)'
;MTDRYSEDQVVTIVTRLTRTELVRFVEGEFVKPKRGAGGYEFRRIDIARLELLCDLSQDLDLDETAIGIVISLIDQLHAARQDLTAMARAIEILPPELRDSVLEALKQDKPFDSA
;
A
#
# COMPACT_ATOMS: atom_id res chain seq x y z
N MET A 1 -1.30 10.56 14.68
CA MET A 1 -1.60 11.88 14.12
C MET A 1 -1.79 11.70 12.63
N THR A 2 -2.93 12.09 12.07
CA THR A 2 -3.21 11.87 10.63
C THR A 2 -2.76 13.12 9.89
N ASP A 3 -1.49 13.17 9.51
CA ASP A 3 -0.96 14.29 8.72
C ASP A 3 -1.73 14.35 7.39
N ARG A 4 -2.29 15.53 7.11
CA ARG A 4 -3.05 15.85 5.90
C ARG A 4 -2.24 16.84 5.07
N TYR A 5 -2.17 16.57 3.77
CA TYR A 5 -1.44 17.35 2.79
C TYR A 5 -2.41 17.89 1.73
N SER A 6 -2.30 19.16 1.36
CA SER A 6 -3.01 19.71 0.20
C SER A 6 -2.35 19.28 -1.11
N GLU A 7 -3.03 19.48 -2.24
CA GLU A 7 -2.47 19.23 -3.59
C GLU A 7 -1.11 19.92 -3.79
N ASP A 8 -0.98 21.17 -3.35
CA ASP A 8 0.27 21.93 -3.48
C ASP A 8 1.41 21.33 -2.66
N GLN A 9 1.11 20.87 -1.45
CA GLN A 9 2.08 20.19 -0.61
C GLN A 9 2.47 18.83 -1.21
N VAL A 10 1.51 18.09 -1.77
CA VAL A 10 1.76 16.80 -2.41
C VAL A 10 2.70 16.94 -3.60
N VAL A 11 2.44 17.89 -4.51
CA VAL A 11 3.31 18.16 -5.68
C VAL A 11 4.69 18.65 -5.23
N THR A 12 4.79 19.36 -4.10
CA THR A 12 6.07 19.79 -3.53
C THR A 12 6.86 18.62 -2.93
N ILE A 13 6.18 17.67 -2.28
CA ILE A 13 6.82 16.51 -1.65
C ILE A 13 7.22 15.47 -2.71
N VAL A 14 6.29 15.16 -3.61
CA VAL A 14 6.50 14.22 -4.72
C VAL A 14 6.96 15.02 -5.92
N THR A 15 8.25 15.38 -5.95
CA THR A 15 8.83 16.29 -6.96
C THR A 15 8.70 15.79 -8.40
N ARG A 16 8.54 14.48 -8.60
CA ARG A 16 8.30 13.85 -9.91
C ARG A 16 6.85 13.95 -10.39
N LEU A 17 5.91 14.36 -9.51
CA LEU A 17 4.48 14.40 -9.78
C LEU A 17 4.06 15.80 -10.21
N THR A 18 3.43 15.89 -11.38
CA THR A 18 2.77 17.13 -11.83
C THR A 18 1.33 17.22 -11.34
N ARG A 19 0.77 18.43 -11.28
CA ARG A 19 -0.65 18.60 -10.92
C ARG A 19 -1.59 17.88 -11.89
N THR A 20 -1.23 17.79 -13.17
CA THR A 20 -2.03 17.07 -14.18
C THR A 20 -2.02 15.56 -13.91
N GLU A 21 -0.86 14.97 -13.59
CA GLU A 21 -0.77 13.55 -13.20
C GLU A 21 -1.52 13.29 -11.90
N LEU A 22 -1.42 14.18 -10.91
CA LEU A 22 -2.17 14.05 -9.66
C LEU A 22 -3.67 13.98 -9.91
N VAL A 23 -4.21 14.89 -10.75
CA VAL A 23 -5.62 14.87 -11.13
C VAL A 23 -5.98 13.57 -11.86
N ARG A 24 -5.17 13.12 -12.81
CA ARG A 24 -5.38 11.84 -13.51
C ARG A 24 -5.41 10.66 -12.54
N PHE A 25 -4.50 10.62 -11.56
CA PHE A 25 -4.48 9.53 -10.59
C PHE A 25 -5.67 9.53 -9.62
N VAL A 26 -6.23 10.71 -9.34
CA VAL A 26 -7.46 10.83 -8.55
C VAL A 26 -8.69 10.44 -9.39
N GLU A 27 -8.75 10.85 -10.66
CA GLU A 27 -9.83 10.51 -11.59
C GLU A 27 -9.87 9.01 -11.93
N GLY A 28 -8.71 8.39 -12.13
CA GLY A 28 -8.55 6.93 -12.30
C GLY A 28 -8.74 6.13 -11.00
N GLU A 29 -9.17 6.78 -9.91
CA GLU A 29 -9.42 6.17 -8.60
C GLU A 29 -8.20 5.48 -7.92
N PHE A 30 -6.99 5.63 -8.45
CA PHE A 30 -5.77 5.06 -7.87
C PHE A 30 -5.45 5.67 -6.50
N VAL A 31 -5.80 6.94 -6.31
CA VAL A 31 -5.71 7.62 -5.02
C VAL A 31 -7.05 8.24 -4.69
N LYS A 32 -7.55 7.95 -3.49
CA LYS A 32 -8.85 8.45 -3.01
C LYS A 32 -8.63 9.45 -1.87
N PRO A 33 -8.23 10.71 -2.18
CA PRO A 33 -8.08 11.74 -1.16
C PRO A 33 -9.43 12.11 -0.55
N LYS A 34 -9.39 12.70 0.64
CA LYS A 34 -10.61 13.24 1.27
C LYS A 34 -10.90 14.60 0.64
N ARG A 35 -12.16 14.89 0.28
CA ARG A 35 -12.55 16.27 -0.07
C ARG A 35 -12.75 17.08 1.20
N GLY A 36 -11.91 18.09 1.39
CA GLY A 36 -12.01 19.10 2.45
C GLY A 36 -12.66 20.38 1.94
N ALA A 37 -12.76 21.40 2.81
CA ALA A 37 -13.36 22.70 2.46
C ALA A 37 -12.55 23.49 1.42
N GLY A 38 -11.26 23.18 1.24
CA GLY A 38 -10.34 23.87 0.34
C GLY A 38 -9.79 23.02 -0.82
N GLY A 39 -10.35 21.83 -1.08
CA GLY A 39 -9.88 20.93 -2.13
C GLY A 39 -9.57 19.51 -1.64
N TYR A 40 -8.71 18.78 -2.36
CA TYR A 40 -8.32 17.43 -1.97
C TYR A 40 -7.28 17.45 -0.84
N GLU A 41 -7.53 16.64 0.19
CA GLU A 41 -6.66 16.40 1.33
C GLU A 41 -6.14 14.94 1.31
N PHE A 42 -4.83 14.81 1.13
CA PHE A 42 -4.09 13.56 1.04
C PHE A 42 -3.52 13.19 2.40
N ARG A 43 -3.46 11.91 2.73
CA ARG A 43 -2.78 11.39 3.92
C ARG A 43 -1.35 11.01 3.57
N ARG A 44 -0.51 10.79 4.59
CA ARG A 44 0.86 10.29 4.38
C ARG A 44 0.92 9.00 3.55
N ILE A 45 -0.04 8.08 3.72
CA ILE A 45 -0.12 6.86 2.90
C ILE A 45 -0.42 7.14 1.43
N ASP A 46 -1.20 8.19 1.15
CA ASP A 46 -1.54 8.58 -0.21
C ASP A 46 -0.29 9.16 -0.91
N ILE A 47 0.62 9.82 -0.19
CA ILE A 47 1.92 10.26 -0.71
C ILE A 47 2.79 9.07 -1.16
N ALA A 48 2.95 8.06 -0.30
CA ALA A 48 3.74 6.87 -0.66
C ALA A 48 3.14 6.14 -1.87
N ARG A 49 1.81 6.12 -1.99
CA ARG A 49 1.14 5.57 -3.18
C ARG A 49 1.38 6.40 -4.43
N LEU A 50 1.42 7.73 -4.32
CA LEU A 50 1.73 8.62 -5.44
C LEU A 50 3.18 8.50 -5.91
N GLU A 51 4.13 8.31 -5.00
CA GLU A 51 5.53 8.02 -5.34
C GLU A 51 5.62 6.74 -6.18
N LEU A 52 4.99 5.66 -5.71
CA LEU A 52 4.93 4.39 -6.43
C LEU A 52 4.24 4.53 -7.81
N LEU A 53 3.13 5.28 -7.88
CA LEU A 53 2.43 5.56 -9.13
C LEU A 53 3.33 6.25 -10.16
N CYS A 54 4.13 7.22 -9.71
CA CYS A 54 5.10 7.89 -10.58
C CYS A 54 6.18 6.92 -11.08
N ASP A 55 6.68 6.04 -10.22
CA ASP A 55 7.67 5.02 -10.61
C ASP A 55 7.06 4.06 -11.65
N LEU A 56 5.81 3.62 -11.45
CA LEU A 56 5.12 2.75 -12.40
C LEU A 56 4.81 3.44 -13.74
N SER A 57 4.42 4.72 -13.73
CA SER A 57 4.05 5.43 -14.95
C SER A 57 5.27 5.94 -15.73
N GLN A 58 6.31 6.40 -15.05
CA GLN A 58 7.48 7.03 -15.69
C GLN A 58 8.61 6.03 -15.97
N ASP A 59 8.87 5.08 -15.07
CA ASP A 59 10.02 4.18 -15.21
C ASP A 59 9.67 2.89 -15.96
N LEU A 60 8.39 2.47 -15.93
CA LEU A 60 7.90 1.25 -16.61
C LEU A 60 6.99 1.53 -17.81
N ASP A 61 6.74 2.81 -18.14
CA ASP A 61 5.88 3.27 -19.26
C ASP A 61 4.53 2.52 -19.33
N LEU A 62 3.95 2.24 -18.15
CA LEU A 62 2.70 1.51 -18.03
C LEU A 62 1.53 2.44 -18.35
N ASP A 63 0.59 1.93 -19.13
CA ASP A 63 -0.69 2.61 -19.32
C ASP A 63 -1.55 2.56 -18.05
N GLU A 64 -2.62 3.34 -18.04
CA GLU A 64 -3.53 3.48 -16.91
C GLU A 64 -4.19 2.14 -16.49
N THR A 65 -4.41 1.24 -17.45
CA THR A 65 -5.01 -0.08 -17.18
C THR A 65 -4.00 -0.98 -16.48
N ALA A 66 -2.77 -1.03 -16.99
CA ALA A 66 -1.68 -1.79 -16.41
C ALA A 66 -1.32 -1.29 -15.01
N ILE A 67 -1.28 0.03 -14.81
CA ILE A 67 -1.09 0.67 -13.51
C ILE A 67 -2.16 0.20 -12.52
N GLY A 68 -3.44 0.15 -12.92
CA GLY A 68 -4.51 -0.33 -12.06
C GLY A 68 -4.40 -1.78 -11.64
N ILE A 69 -3.98 -2.66 -12.56
CA ILE A 69 -3.74 -4.06 -12.25
C ILE A 69 -2.58 -4.19 -11.26
N VAL A 70 -1.46 -3.51 -11.50
CA VAL A 70 -0.29 -3.57 -10.62
C VAL A 70 -0.61 -3.04 -9.23
N ILE A 71 -1.34 -1.93 -9.12
CA ILE A 71 -1.77 -1.41 -7.82
C ILE A 71 -2.67 -2.41 -7.10
N SER A 72 -3.62 -3.04 -7.80
CA SER A 72 -4.48 -4.05 -7.19
C SER A 72 -3.66 -5.21 -6.62
N LEU A 73 -2.64 -5.66 -7.34
CA LEU A 73 -1.74 -6.72 -6.87
C LEU A 73 -0.90 -6.28 -5.67
N ILE A 74 -0.40 -5.05 -5.66
CA ILE A 74 0.36 -4.48 -4.53
C ILE A 74 -0.54 -4.33 -3.31
N ASP A 75 -1.77 -3.83 -3.48
CA ASP A 75 -2.75 -3.72 -2.39
C ASP A 75 -3.12 -5.10 -1.83
N GLN A 76 -3.32 -6.11 -2.69
CA GLN A 76 -3.54 -7.51 -2.27
C GLN A 76 -2.34 -8.07 -1.49
N LEU A 77 -1.11 -7.82 -1.94
CA LEU A 77 0.10 -8.25 -1.24
C LEU A 77 0.24 -7.56 0.12
N HIS A 78 -0.08 -6.27 0.20
CA HIS A 78 -0.09 -5.54 1.47
C HIS A 78 -1.16 -6.07 2.42
N ALA A 79 -2.36 -6.38 1.94
CA ALA A 79 -3.42 -6.99 2.74
C ALA A 79 -2.96 -8.35 3.31
N ALA A 80 -2.42 -9.23 2.46
CA ALA A 80 -1.90 -10.53 2.89
C ALA A 80 -0.77 -10.38 3.94
N ARG A 81 0.14 -9.42 3.75
CA ARG A 81 1.20 -9.13 4.72
C ARG A 81 0.65 -8.60 6.04
N GLN A 82 -0.40 -7.77 6.00
CA GLN A 82 -1.08 -7.28 7.19
C GLN A 82 -1.77 -8.41 7.94
N ASP A 83 -2.46 -9.32 7.24
CA ASP A 83 -3.11 -10.48 7.85
C ASP A 83 -2.09 -11.39 8.53
N LEU A 84 -0.98 -11.70 7.86
CA LEU A 84 0.11 -12.46 8.46
C LEU A 84 0.72 -11.77 9.69
N THR A 85 0.89 -10.44 9.63
CA THR A 85 1.39 -9.67 10.78
C THR A 85 0.39 -9.67 11.94
N ALA A 86 -0.90 -9.60 11.64
CA ALA A 86 -1.97 -9.67 12.65
C ALA A 86 -2.01 -11.06 13.30
N MET A 87 -1.90 -12.12 12.51
CA MET A 87 -1.77 -13.49 13.00
C MET A 87 -0.53 -13.67 13.88
N ALA A 88 0.63 -13.17 13.44
CA ALA A 88 1.87 -13.22 14.22
C ALA A 88 1.70 -12.52 15.58
N ARG A 89 1.11 -11.32 15.60
CA ARG A 89 0.80 -10.60 16.85
C ARG A 89 -0.19 -11.36 17.74
N ALA A 90 -1.19 -12.01 17.15
CA ALA A 90 -2.14 -12.82 17.92
C ALA A 90 -1.44 -14.02 18.59
N ILE A 91 -0.52 -14.66 17.87
CA ILE A 91 0.30 -15.77 18.40
C ILE A 91 1.23 -15.30 19.51
N GLU A 92 1.81 -14.10 19.40
CA GLU A 92 2.68 -13.52 20.43
C GLU A 92 1.99 -13.34 21.79
N ILE A 93 0.68 -13.08 21.80
CA ILE A 93 -0.12 -12.84 23.02
C ILE A 93 -0.60 -14.16 23.65
N LEU A 94 -0.48 -15.29 22.96
CA LEU A 94 -0.89 -16.59 23.49
C LEU A 94 -0.01 -17.02 24.70
N PRO A 95 -0.58 -17.83 25.61
CA PRO A 95 0.21 -18.55 26.61
C PRO A 95 1.36 -19.33 25.96
N PRO A 96 2.53 -19.45 26.63
CA PRO A 96 3.73 -20.08 26.05
C PRO A 96 3.47 -21.48 25.47
N GLU A 97 2.65 -22.28 26.14
CA GLU A 97 2.36 -23.66 25.76
C GLU A 97 1.58 -23.76 24.44
N LEU A 98 0.66 -22.82 24.21
CA LEU A 98 -0.11 -22.73 22.97
C LEU A 98 0.72 -22.13 21.84
N ARG A 99 1.57 -21.15 22.15
CA ARG A 99 2.50 -20.57 21.17
C ARG A 99 3.48 -21.62 20.64
N ASP A 100 4.05 -22.43 21.52
CA ASP A 100 4.98 -23.50 21.14
C ASP A 100 4.28 -24.56 20.28
N SER A 101 3.04 -24.91 20.61
CA SER A 101 2.22 -25.83 19.80
C SER A 101 1.96 -25.29 18.38
N VAL A 102 1.69 -23.99 18.23
CA VAL A 102 1.48 -23.35 16.91
C VAL A 102 2.78 -23.28 16.12
N LEU A 103 3.91 -22.96 16.76
CA LEU A 103 5.22 -22.93 16.09
C LEU A 103 5.65 -24.31 15.59
N GLU A 104 5.36 -25.38 16.34
CA GLU A 104 5.62 -26.75 15.90
C GLU A 104 4.73 -27.14 14.71
N ALA A 105 3.45 -26.79 14.72
CA ALA A 105 2.56 -27.03 13.58
C ALA A 105 3.04 -26.31 12.30
N LEU A 106 3.45 -25.04 12.42
CA LEU A 106 3.96 -24.24 11.28
C LEU A 106 5.25 -24.80 10.67
N LYS A 107 6.11 -25.45 11.47
CA LYS A 107 7.33 -26.11 10.95
C LYS A 107 6.99 -27.35 10.13
N GLN A 108 5.93 -28.07 10.48
CA GLN A 108 5.48 -29.25 9.74
C GLN A 108 4.74 -28.90 8.45
N ASP A 109 4.11 -27.73 8.41
CA ASP A 109 3.32 -27.25 7.27
C ASP A 109 4.15 -26.42 6.28
N LYS A 110 5.46 -26.67 6.16
CA LYS A 110 6.33 -26.04 5.16
C LYS A 110 6.53 -26.95 3.93
N PRO A 111 5.57 -27.04 2.98
CA PRO A 111 5.88 -27.44 1.63
C PRO A 111 6.09 -26.18 0.79
N PHE A 112 7.34 -25.87 0.45
CA PHE A 112 7.60 -25.34 -0.88
C PHE A 112 8.82 -26.08 -1.44
N ASP A 113 8.49 -26.83 -2.47
CA ASP A 113 9.24 -27.81 -3.20
C ASP A 113 10.61 -27.29 -3.64
N SER A 114 11.62 -28.11 -3.37
CA SER A 114 12.92 -28.05 -4.01
C SER A 114 12.78 -28.65 -5.41
N ALA A 115 12.78 -27.81 -6.44
CA ALA A 115 13.00 -28.21 -7.83
C ALA A 115 13.98 -27.24 -8.49
#